data_AF-A0A379GAB6-F1
#
_entry.id   AF-A0A379GAB6-F1
#
_cell.length_a   1.000
_cell.length_b   1.000
_cell.length_c   1.000
_cell.angle_alpha   90.00
_cell.angle_beta   90.00
_cell.angle_gamma   90.00
#
_symmetry.space_group_name_H-M   'P 1'
#
loop_
_entity.id
_entity.type
_entity.pdbx_description
1 polymer ?
#
loop_
_entity_poly.entity_id
_entity_poly.type
_entity_poly.pdbx_seq_one_letter_code
_entity_poly.pdbx_strand_id
1 'polypeptide(L)'
;MSNLVLNKQEYKEILSILDTTIGYIDKIGSGFYGKEETALALLLGFRENKTLDQLAHIRYILQIAMEKQLSNEEYDEIIEQEEKVWKPPYNSSKEELLLMLEK
;
A
#
# COMPACT_ATOMS: atom_id res chain seq x y z
N MET A 1 -11.05 5.53 -23.40
CA MET A 1 -10.07 5.59 -22.29
C MET A 1 -8.70 5.78 -22.89
N SER A 2 -8.11 6.95 -22.69
CA SER A 2 -6.68 7.17 -22.89
C SER A 2 -5.94 6.22 -21.96
N ASN A 3 -4.95 5.49 -22.48
CA ASN A 3 -4.07 4.70 -21.61
C ASN A 3 -3.17 5.69 -20.87
N LEU A 4 -3.14 5.63 -19.53
CA LEU A 4 -2.18 6.39 -18.74
C LEU A 4 -0.76 5.96 -19.13
N VAL A 5 0.06 6.89 -19.64
CA VAL A 5 1.44 6.60 -20.02
C VAL A 5 2.38 7.21 -18.97
N LEU A 6 3.16 6.38 -18.31
CA LEU A 6 4.25 6.83 -17.44
C LEU A 6 5.54 6.93 -18.24
N ASN A 7 6.46 7.80 -17.82
CA ASN A 7 7.80 7.82 -18.38
C ASN A 7 8.66 6.69 -17.78
N LYS A 8 9.80 6.41 -18.42
CA LYS A 8 10.70 5.31 -18.02
C LYS A 8 11.17 5.41 -16.57
N GLN A 9 11.42 6.63 -16.07
CA GLN A 9 11.90 6.85 -14.71
C GLN A 9 10.78 6.59 -13.70
N GLU A 10 9.57 7.07 -13.97
CA GLU A 10 8.38 6.82 -13.14
C GLU A 10 8.08 5.32 -13.03
N TYR A 11 8.13 4.57 -14.15
CA TYR A 11 7.99 3.11 -14.12
C TYR A 11 9.04 2.42 -13.26
N LYS A 12 10.31 2.81 -13.43
CA LYS A 12 11.42 2.21 -12.68
C LYS A 12 11.27 2.47 -11.18
N GLU A 13 10.85 3.66 -10.81
CA GLU A 13 10.70 4.08 -9.42
C GLU A 13 9.53 3.37 -8.73
N ILE A 14 8.36 3.34 -9.37
CA ILE A 14 7.20 2.59 -8.87
C ILE A 14 7.55 1.11 -8.71
N LEU A 15 8.13 0.49 -9.74
CA LEU A 15 8.49 -0.92 -9.70
C LEU A 15 9.48 -1.22 -8.57
N SER A 16 10.53 -0.39 -8.42
CA SER A 16 11.54 -0.59 -7.37
C SER A 16 10.93 -0.51 -5.96
N ILE A 17 9.98 0.40 -5.75
CA ILE A 17 9.29 0.54 -4.46
C ILE A 17 8.40 -0.67 -4.20
N LEU A 18 7.64 -1.12 -5.20
CA LEU A 18 6.77 -2.28 -5.10
C LEU A 18 7.57 -3.56 -4.84
N ASP A 19 8.64 -3.82 -5.60
CA ASP A 19 9.49 -5.00 -5.44
C ASP A 19 10.10 -5.07 -4.04
N THR A 20 10.57 -3.94 -3.51
CA THR A 20 11.11 -3.87 -2.16
C THR A 20 10.02 -4.14 -1.12
N THR A 21 8.87 -3.47 -1.27
CA THR A 21 7.76 -3.57 -0.33
C THR A 21 7.19 -4.99 -0.27
N ILE A 22 6.84 -5.54 -1.43
CA ILE A 22 6.33 -6.91 -1.55
C ILE A 22 7.39 -7.91 -1.08
N GLY A 23 8.65 -7.69 -1.47
CA GLY A 23 9.74 -8.62 -1.17
C GLY A 23 10.00 -8.79 0.33
N TYR A 24 9.93 -7.74 1.15
CA TYR A 24 10.08 -7.91 2.60
C TYR A 24 8.81 -8.44 3.25
N ILE A 25 7.63 -8.06 2.77
CA ILE A 25 6.34 -8.57 3.28
C ILE A 25 6.26 -10.09 3.08
N ASP A 26 6.63 -10.58 1.90
CA ASP A 26 6.66 -12.01 1.58
C ASP A 26 7.63 -12.79 2.46
N LYS A 27 8.84 -12.25 2.69
CA LYS A 27 9.82 -12.84 3.63
C LYS A 27 9.31 -12.91 5.06
N ILE A 28 8.57 -11.89 5.52
CA ILE A 28 7.97 -11.91 6.85
C ILE A 28 6.82 -12.92 6.89
N GLY A 29 5.94 -12.91 5.90
CA GLY A 29 4.79 -13.82 5.84
C GLY A 29 5.18 -15.30 5.80
N SER A 30 6.32 -15.62 5.19
CA SER A 30 6.86 -17.00 5.10
C SER A 30 7.89 -17.35 6.19
N GLY A 31 8.45 -16.36 6.88
CA GLY A 31 9.58 -16.54 7.79
C GLY A 31 9.23 -16.77 9.26
N PHE A 32 7.97 -16.54 9.66
CA PHE A 32 7.50 -16.68 11.03
C PHE A 32 6.40 -17.73 11.14
N TYR A 33 6.45 -18.54 12.21
CA TYR A 33 5.49 -19.62 12.46
C TYR A 33 4.31 -19.20 13.35
N GLY A 34 4.47 -18.14 14.14
CA GLY A 34 3.45 -17.63 15.06
C GLY A 34 2.85 -16.31 14.55
N LYS A 35 1.53 -16.16 14.71
CA LYS A 35 0.76 -15.03 14.16
C LYS A 35 1.12 -13.70 14.81
N GLU A 36 1.40 -13.74 16.11
CA GLU A 36 1.81 -12.56 16.87
C GLU A 36 3.19 -12.07 16.38
N GLU A 37 4.13 -12.99 16.20
CA GLU A 37 5.47 -12.69 15.69
C GLU A 37 5.41 -12.15 14.26
N THR A 38 4.60 -12.76 13.38
CA THR A 38 4.37 -12.24 12.02
C THR A 38 3.79 -10.82 12.06
N ALA A 39 2.78 -10.56 12.90
CA ALA A 39 2.17 -9.24 13.02
C ALA A 39 3.15 -8.17 13.53
N LEU A 40 3.95 -8.50 14.55
CA LEU A 40 4.98 -7.61 15.08
C LEU A 40 6.10 -7.36 14.07
N ALA A 41 6.52 -8.40 13.34
CA ALA A 41 7.52 -8.28 12.29
C ALA A 41 7.02 -7.42 11.13
N LEU A 42 5.76 -7.55 10.72
CA LEU A 42 5.14 -6.67 9.72
C LEU A 42 5.14 -5.22 10.19
N LEU A 43 4.72 -4.96 11.43
CA LEU A 43 4.72 -3.61 11.99
C LEU A 43 6.12 -2.99 12.00
N LEU A 44 7.12 -3.76 12.44
CA LEU A 44 8.52 -3.33 12.43
C LEU A 44 9.01 -3.10 10.99
N GLY A 45 8.72 -4.01 10.07
CA GLY A 45 9.07 -3.90 8.66
C GLY A 45 8.48 -2.65 8.00
N PHE A 46 7.21 -2.34 8.28
CA PHE A 46 6.53 -1.15 7.78
C PHE A 46 7.20 0.13 8.27
N ARG A 47 7.60 0.15 9.54
CA ARG A 47 8.30 1.28 10.16
C ARG A 47 9.70 1.47 9.58
N GLU A 48 10.52 0.42 9.56
CA GLU A 48 11.91 0.49 9.12
C GLU A 48 12.03 0.83 7.63
N ASN A 49 11.10 0.31 6.81
CA ASN A 49 11.09 0.59 5.37
C ASN A 49 10.29 1.85 5.00
N LYS A 50 9.69 2.56 5.98
CA LYS A 50 8.81 3.72 5.74
C LYS A 50 7.74 3.43 4.68
N THR A 51 7.08 2.29 4.81
CA THR A 51 6.23 1.75 3.74
C THR A 51 5.06 2.66 3.39
N LEU A 52 4.48 3.37 4.37
CA LEU A 52 3.43 4.36 4.08
C LEU A 52 3.96 5.53 3.24
N ASP A 53 5.16 6.04 3.52
CA ASP A 53 5.77 7.12 2.74
C ASP A 53 6.05 6.65 1.31
N GLN A 54 6.55 5.42 1.17
CA GLN A 54 6.81 4.78 -0.12
C GLN A 54 5.54 4.60 -0.96
N LEU A 55 4.46 4.10 -0.37
CA LEU A 55 3.16 3.94 -1.05
C LEU A 55 2.53 5.29 -1.37
N ALA A 56 2.64 6.27 -0.47
CA ALA A 56 2.20 7.65 -0.72
C ALA A 56 2.97 8.28 -1.90
N HIS A 57 4.26 7.98 -2.02
CA HIS A 57 5.08 8.45 -3.14
C HIS A 57 4.66 7.81 -4.46
N ILE A 58 4.37 6.50 -4.50
CA ILE A 58 3.77 5.87 -5.69
C ILE A 58 2.46 6.58 -6.06
N ARG A 59 1.57 6.81 -5.08
CA ARG A 59 0.30 7.50 -5.32
C ARG A 59 0.52 8.88 -5.92
N TYR A 60 1.50 9.62 -5.41
CA TYR A 60 1.86 10.94 -5.91
C TYR A 60 2.35 10.92 -7.37
N ILE A 61 3.23 9.97 -7.72
CA ILE A 61 3.69 9.80 -9.11
C ILE A 61 2.51 9.55 -10.05
N LEU A 62 1.61 8.64 -9.66
CA LEU A 62 0.41 8.32 -10.43
C LEU A 62 -0.53 9.51 -10.54
N GLN A 63 -0.74 10.25 -9.46
CA GLN A 63 -1.59 11.44 -9.45
C GLN A 63 -1.10 12.50 -10.44
N ILE A 64 0.20 12.81 -10.42
CA ILE A 64 0.78 13.75 -11.38
C ILE A 64 0.61 13.26 -12.82
N ALA A 65 0.80 11.97 -13.05
CA ALA A 65 0.64 11.40 -14.38
C ALA A 65 -0.81 11.52 -14.88
N MET A 66 -1.79 11.33 -13.99
CA MET A 66 -3.21 11.51 -14.27
C MET A 66 -3.55 12.96 -14.56
N GLU A 67 -3.16 13.90 -13.70
CA GLU A 67 -3.41 15.34 -13.87
C GLU A 67 -2.84 15.90 -15.19
N LYS A 68 -1.76 15.31 -15.71
CA LYS A 68 -1.16 15.72 -17.00
C LYS A 68 -1.90 15.18 -18.23
N GLN A 69 -2.65 14.10 -18.09
CA GLN A 69 -3.15 13.29 -19.22
C GLN A 69 -4.68 13.21 -19.30
N LEU A 70 -5.36 13.44 -18.18
CA LEU A 70 -6.80 13.37 -18.07
C LEU A 70 -7.40 14.78 -18.07
N SER A 71 -8.64 14.89 -18.55
CA SER A 71 -9.45 16.06 -18.24
C SER A 71 -9.80 16.09 -16.74
N ASN A 72 -10.23 17.24 -16.23
CA ASN A 72 -10.71 17.34 -14.85
C ASN A 72 -11.88 16.40 -14.60
N GLU A 73 -12.80 16.27 -15.56
CA GLU A 73 -13.95 15.36 -15.47
C GLU A 73 -13.51 13.90 -15.36
N GLU A 74 -12.54 13.47 -16.20
CA GLU A 74 -12.00 12.10 -16.16
C GLU A 74 -11.24 11.82 -14.85
N TYR A 75 -10.55 12.83 -14.30
CA TYR A 75 -9.85 12.71 -13.03
C TYR A 75 -10.82 12.62 -11.85
N ASP A 76 -11.82 13.50 -11.81
CA ASP A 76 -12.85 13.54 -10.78
C ASP A 76 -13.62 12.21 -10.73
N GLU A 77 -14.01 11.65 -11.89
CA GLU A 77 -14.64 10.33 -11.98
C GLU A 77 -13.79 9.19 -11.38
N ILE A 78 -12.45 9.30 -11.39
CA ILE A 78 -11.55 8.31 -10.82
C ILE A 78 -11.43 8.49 -9.30
N ILE A 79 -11.26 9.72 -8.81
CA ILE A 79 -11.06 9.97 -7.38
C ILE A 79 -12.35 9.92 -6.56
N GLU A 80 -13.51 10.16 -7.19
CA GLU A 80 -14.83 10.05 -6.56
C GLU A 80 -15.30 8.60 -6.38
N GLN A 81 -14.59 7.62 -6.96
CA GLN A 81 -14.81 6.21 -6.64
C GLN A 81 -14.37 5.97 -5.20
N GLU A 82 -15.32 6.06 -4.26
CA GLU A 82 -15.08 5.72 -2.86
C GLU A 82 -14.71 4.23 -2.75
N GLU A 83 -13.41 3.95 -2.64
CA GLU A 83 -12.98 2.65 -2.15
C GLU A 83 -13.38 2.51 -0.68
N LYS A 84 -13.98 1.37 -0.34
CA LYS A 84 -14.30 1.04 1.05
C LYS A 84 -13.00 0.89 1.84
N VAL A 85 -12.57 1.97 2.49
CA VAL A 85 -11.41 1.94 3.39
C VAL A 85 -11.76 1.07 4.60
N TRP A 86 -10.97 0.02 4.82
CA TRP A 86 -11.08 -0.80 6.02
C TRP A 86 -10.88 0.07 7.26
N LYS A 87 -11.80 -0.03 8.22
CA LYS A 87 -11.74 0.75 9.47
C LYS A 87 -10.98 -0.05 10.52
N PRO A 88 -9.92 0.52 11.13
CA PRO A 88 -9.24 -0.14 12.24
C PRO A 88 -10.20 -0.42 13.39
N PRO A 89 -10.10 -1.58 14.06
CA PRO A 89 -10.89 -1.91 15.24
C PRO A 89 -10.34 -1.15 16.46
N TYR A 90 -10.55 0.16 16.49
CA TYR A 90 -9.99 1.08 17.50
C TYR A 90 -10.30 0.71 18.95
N ASN A 91 -11.37 -0.06 19.17
CA ASN A 91 -11.85 -0.44 20.50
C ASN A 91 -11.45 -1.87 20.90
N SER A 92 -10.57 -2.54 20.15
CA SER A 92 -10.18 -3.91 20.44
C SER A 92 -8.92 -4.02 21.31
N SER A 93 -8.91 -4.98 22.24
CA SER A 93 -7.72 -5.33 23.02
C SER A 93 -6.68 -6.07 22.16
N LYS A 94 -5.46 -6.23 22.69
CA LYS A 94 -4.42 -7.04 22.06
C LYS A 94 -4.91 -8.47 21.79
N GLU A 95 -5.53 -9.10 22.79
CA GLU A 95 -6.05 -10.47 22.71
C GLU A 95 -7.15 -10.58 21.65
N GLU A 96 -8.05 -9.60 21.57
CA GLU A 96 -9.10 -9.55 20.55
C GLU A 96 -8.51 -9.41 19.14
N LEU A 97 -7.49 -8.58 18.96
CA LEU A 97 -6.78 -8.43 17.68
C LEU A 97 -6.11 -9.74 17.26
N LEU A 98 -5.48 -10.45 18.20
CA LEU A 98 -4.85 -11.74 17.91
C LEU A 98 -5.88 -12.80 17.50
N LEU A 99 -7.04 -12.85 18.15
CA LEU A 99 -8.15 -13.72 17.76
C LEU A 99 -8.69 -13.39 16.36
N MET A 100 -8.65 -12.12 15.93
CA MET A 100 -9.05 -11.76 14.55
C MET A 100 -8.09 -12.30 13.50
N LEU A 101 -6.82 -12.54 13.84
CA LEU A 101 -5.84 -13.21 12.96
C LEU A 101 -6.07 -14.73 12.90
N GLU A 102 -6.98 -15.30 13.70
CA GLU A 102 -7.34 -16.72 13.70
C GLU A 102 -8.35 -17.13 12.65
N LYS A 103 -9.10 -16.17 12.10
CA LYS A 103 -10.08 -16.38 11.02
C LYS A 103 -9.42 -16.44 9.65
#